data_AF-A0A7J2KBX6-F1
#
_entry.id   AF-A0A7J2KBX6-F1
#
_cell.length_a   1.000
_cell.length_b   1.000
_cell.length_c   1.000
_cell.angle_alpha   90.00
_cell.angle_beta   90.00
_cell.angle_gamma   90.00
#
_symmetry.space_group_name_H-M   'P 1'
#
loop_
_entity.id
_entity.type
_entity.pdbx_description
1 polymer ?
#
loop_
_entity_poly.entity_id
_entity_poly.type
_entity_poly.pdbx_seq_one_letter_code
_entity_poly.pdbx_strand_id
1 'polypeptide(L)'
;MPFTYTVFNLARYFREYYNIFLNKLASSGIGVTSKSIENWKANIKVQTTDEVGEIELRVEGNDIIVRFETGEAPHKRGLEAIRTGLGFIGEILTGGSLLDASIDIAEQSIDSALSGQHGYLASTIASIARDSGEELRRRIETSLPPPPPAPGISIDESYLSLLEEVRSRMIGLREEVEIARQERKDVKRIDLRLSHVEKLFNEAQNDAQRGDYSLAKSKLNAANRILDRVERLINELYEV
;
A
#
# COMPACT_ATOMS: atom_id res chain seq x y z
N MET A 1 18.11 -2.72 2.61
CA MET A 1 17.07 -1.95 3.32
C MET A 1 15.73 -2.22 2.63
N PRO A 2 14.62 -2.38 3.37
CA PRO A 2 13.34 -2.68 2.78
C PRO A 2 12.60 -1.42 2.31
N PHE A 3 11.94 -1.53 1.18
CA PHE A 3 11.00 -0.56 0.62
C PHE A 3 9.59 -1.03 0.88
N THR A 4 8.67 -0.10 1.10
CA THR A 4 7.26 -0.40 1.33
C THR A 4 6.36 0.43 0.43
N TYR A 5 5.33 -0.21 -0.12
CA TYR A 5 4.29 0.41 -0.91
C TYR A 5 2.91 -0.09 -0.51
N THR A 6 1.96 0.84 -0.42
CA THR A 6 0.59 0.53 -0.03
C THR A 6 -0.33 0.59 -1.25
N VAL A 7 -0.93 -0.54 -1.59
CA VAL A 7 -1.97 -0.64 -2.60
C VAL A 7 -3.31 -0.45 -1.91
N PHE A 8 -3.82 0.78 -1.99
CA PHE A 8 -5.04 1.16 -1.28
C PHE A 8 -6.30 0.43 -1.77
N ASN A 9 -7.08 -0.06 -0.81
CA ASN A 9 -8.45 -0.58 -0.92
C ASN A 9 -8.64 -1.73 -1.91
N LEU A 10 -7.61 -2.58 -2.08
CA LEU A 10 -7.64 -3.75 -2.96
C LEU A 10 -7.48 -5.09 -2.22
N ALA A 11 -7.47 -5.11 -0.87
CA ALA A 11 -7.30 -6.34 -0.10
C ALA A 11 -8.26 -7.46 -0.49
N ARG A 12 -9.53 -7.14 -0.77
CA ARG A 12 -10.54 -8.13 -1.22
C ARG A 12 -10.22 -8.80 -2.56
N TYR A 13 -9.29 -8.22 -3.32
CA TYR A 13 -8.78 -8.72 -4.59
C TYR A 13 -7.30 -9.13 -4.49
N PHE A 14 -6.83 -9.49 -3.29
CA PHE A 14 -5.42 -9.84 -3.04
C PHE A 14 -4.90 -10.90 -4.01
N ARG A 15 -5.71 -11.91 -4.33
CA ARG A 15 -5.32 -13.00 -5.22
C ARG A 15 -5.15 -12.51 -6.65
N GLU A 16 -6.06 -11.67 -7.13
CA GLU A 16 -5.99 -11.03 -8.45
C GLU A 16 -4.79 -10.09 -8.54
N TYR A 17 -4.56 -9.28 -7.50
CA TYR A 17 -3.38 -8.43 -7.39
C TYR A 17 -2.08 -9.24 -7.46
N TYR A 18 -1.96 -10.29 -6.64
CA TYR A 18 -0.82 -11.21 -6.65
C TYR A 18 -0.56 -11.82 -8.03
N ASN A 19 -1.63 -12.23 -8.74
CA ASN A 19 -1.51 -12.81 -10.08
C ASN A 19 -1.04 -11.77 -11.12
N ILE A 20 -1.60 -10.55 -11.10
CA ILE A 20 -1.17 -9.46 -11.98
C ILE A 20 0.30 -9.12 -11.71
N PHE A 21 0.67 -9.02 -10.43
CA PHE A 21 2.01 -8.72 -9.96
C PHE A 21 3.03 -9.77 -10.43
N LEU A 22 2.73 -11.06 -10.23
CA LEU A 22 3.59 -12.14 -10.71
C LEU A 22 3.75 -12.16 -12.23
N ASN A 23 2.66 -11.93 -12.97
CA ASN A 23 2.72 -11.90 -14.43
C ASN A 23 3.59 -10.74 -14.93
N LYS A 24 3.50 -9.57 -14.27
CA LYS A 24 4.35 -8.42 -14.57
C LYS A 24 5.82 -8.68 -14.25
N LEU A 25 6.13 -9.32 -13.11
CA LEU A 25 7.52 -9.74 -12.80
C LEU A 25 8.10 -10.60 -13.92
N ALA A 26 7.37 -11.64 -14.33
CA ALA A 26 7.81 -12.52 -15.42
C ALA A 26 7.96 -11.78 -16.75
N SER A 27 7.02 -10.89 -17.08
CA SER A 27 7.06 -10.09 -18.32
C SER A 27 8.20 -9.07 -18.34
N SER A 28 8.67 -8.64 -17.17
CA SER A 28 9.81 -7.74 -17.00
C SER A 28 11.16 -8.46 -16.96
N GLY A 29 11.21 -9.76 -17.28
CA GLY A 29 12.47 -10.53 -17.31
C GLY A 29 13.02 -10.86 -15.92
N ILE A 30 12.22 -10.71 -14.86
CA ILE A 30 12.60 -11.05 -13.49
C ILE A 30 12.25 -12.53 -13.24
N GLY A 31 13.26 -13.33 -12.92
CA GLY A 31 13.10 -14.75 -12.62
C GLY A 31 12.56 -14.94 -11.19
N VAL A 32 11.42 -15.63 -11.05
CA VAL A 32 10.92 -16.04 -9.73
C VAL A 32 11.58 -17.36 -9.31
N THR A 33 12.42 -17.32 -8.27
CA THR A 33 13.18 -18.49 -7.78
C THR A 33 12.40 -19.29 -6.75
N SER A 34 11.54 -18.64 -5.98
CA SER A 34 10.67 -19.27 -5.00
C SER A 34 9.43 -18.42 -4.77
N LYS A 35 8.30 -19.05 -4.47
CA LYS A 35 7.08 -18.37 -4.04
C LYS A 35 6.30 -19.22 -3.05
N SER A 36 5.74 -18.57 -2.04
CA SER A 36 4.79 -19.15 -1.09
C SER A 36 3.61 -18.20 -0.96
N ILE A 37 2.41 -18.75 -0.78
CA ILE A 37 1.19 -17.98 -0.56
C ILE A 37 0.35 -18.69 0.49
N GLU A 38 -0.02 -17.94 1.53
CA GLU A 38 -0.83 -18.40 2.65
C GLU A 38 -1.91 -17.36 2.94
N ASN A 39 -3.16 -17.67 2.62
CA ASN A 39 -4.33 -16.81 2.78
C ASN A 39 -4.12 -15.40 2.17
N TRP A 40 -3.66 -14.46 2.99
CA TRP A 40 -3.51 -13.04 2.72
C TRP A 40 -2.05 -12.56 2.78
N LYS A 41 -1.11 -13.50 2.75
CA LYS A 41 0.33 -13.24 2.73
C LYS A 41 1.00 -14.03 1.60
N ALA A 42 1.93 -13.41 0.89
CA ALA A 42 2.77 -14.08 -0.09
C ALA A 42 4.22 -13.65 0.08
N ASN A 43 5.14 -14.61 0.00
CA ASN A 43 6.58 -14.32 -0.04
C ASN A 43 7.13 -14.83 -1.37
N ILE A 44 7.86 -13.97 -2.07
CA ILE A 44 8.37 -14.22 -3.42
C ILE A 44 9.85 -13.88 -3.44
N LYS A 45 10.68 -14.84 -3.86
CA LYS A 45 12.10 -14.63 -4.13
C LYS A 45 12.30 -14.46 -5.63
N VAL A 46 13.05 -13.43 -6.00
CA VAL A 46 13.27 -13.02 -7.37
C VAL A 46 14.76 -12.83 -7.65
N GLN A 47 15.15 -12.95 -8.92
CA GLN A 47 16.51 -12.71 -9.38
C GLN A 47 16.53 -12.16 -10.81
N THR A 48 17.54 -11.35 -11.09
CA THR A 48 18.01 -11.00 -12.43
C THR A 48 19.41 -11.61 -12.64
N THR A 49 20.12 -11.22 -13.70
CA THR A 49 21.52 -11.62 -13.89
C THR A 49 22.44 -11.07 -12.81
N ASP A 50 22.16 -9.85 -12.35
CA ASP A 50 23.07 -9.04 -11.53
C ASP A 50 22.51 -8.74 -10.13
N GLU A 51 21.22 -8.99 -9.88
CA GLU A 51 20.54 -8.67 -8.63
C GLU A 51 19.64 -9.82 -8.13
N VAL A 52 19.41 -9.85 -6.82
CA VAL A 52 18.45 -10.73 -6.13
C VAL A 52 17.49 -9.89 -5.30
N GLY A 53 16.28 -10.40 -5.07
CA GLY A 53 15.28 -9.69 -4.25
C GLY A 53 14.28 -10.61 -3.58
N GLU A 54 13.64 -10.10 -2.53
CA GLU A 54 12.62 -10.78 -1.74
C GLU A 54 11.47 -9.81 -1.51
N ILE A 55 10.26 -10.29 -1.77
CA ILE A 55 9.03 -9.50 -1.79
C ILE A 55 8.04 -10.19 -0.86
N GLU A 56 7.55 -9.45 0.12
CA GLU A 56 6.40 -9.78 0.95
C GLU A 56 5.18 -8.98 0.45
N LEU A 57 4.10 -9.69 0.16
CA LEU A 57 2.78 -9.10 0.00
C LEU A 57 1.95 -9.50 1.22
N ARG A 58 1.28 -8.55 1.87
CA ARG A 58 0.34 -8.87 2.94
C ARG A 58 -0.87 -7.94 2.94
N VAL A 59 -2.00 -8.43 3.42
CA VAL A 59 -3.17 -7.57 3.69
C VAL A 59 -3.01 -6.90 5.06
N GLU A 60 -3.21 -5.59 5.09
CA GLU A 60 -3.41 -4.82 6.30
C GLU A 60 -4.68 -3.99 6.17
N GLY A 61 -5.70 -4.33 6.96
CA GLY A 61 -7.03 -3.73 6.81
C GLY A 61 -7.61 -3.97 5.41
N ASN A 62 -7.88 -2.90 4.68
CA ASN A 62 -8.40 -2.95 3.30
C ASN A 62 -7.30 -2.81 2.24
N ASP A 63 -6.05 -2.67 2.65
CA ASP A 63 -4.92 -2.39 1.78
C ASP A 63 -4.04 -3.63 1.60
N ILE A 64 -3.25 -3.63 0.53
CA ILE A 64 -2.18 -4.61 0.33
C ILE A 64 -0.85 -3.89 0.52
N ILE A 65 -0.08 -4.34 1.49
CA ILE A 65 1.28 -3.87 1.74
C ILE A 65 2.22 -4.71 0.89
N VAL A 66 3.03 -4.04 0.08
CA VAL A 66 4.11 -4.60 -0.72
C VAL A 66 5.40 -4.16 -0.08
N ARG A 67 6.10 -5.08 0.55
CA ARG A 67 7.41 -4.83 1.16
C ARG A 67 8.46 -5.63 0.41
N PHE A 68 9.58 -5.02 0.05
CA PHE A 68 10.63 -5.73 -0.67
C PHE A 68 12.03 -5.22 -0.37
N GLU A 69 13.02 -6.09 -0.56
CA GLU A 69 14.44 -5.76 -0.47
C GLU A 69 15.17 -6.35 -1.69
N THR A 70 16.21 -5.66 -2.14
CA THR A 70 17.08 -6.09 -3.23
C THR A 70 18.55 -6.01 -2.83
N GLY A 71 19.38 -6.78 -3.53
CA GLY A 71 20.84 -6.78 -3.37
C GLY A 71 21.54 -7.34 -4.62
N GLU A 72 22.86 -7.33 -4.61
CA GLU A 72 23.68 -7.85 -5.72
C GLU A 72 23.63 -9.38 -5.79
N ALA A 73 23.58 -9.92 -7.01
CA ALA A 73 23.64 -11.36 -7.22
C ALA A 73 25.08 -11.88 -7.00
N PRO A 74 25.25 -13.05 -6.35
CA PRO A 74 26.56 -13.64 -6.16
C PRO A 74 27.18 -13.98 -7.52
N HIS A 75 28.32 -13.36 -7.83
CA HIS A 75 29.06 -13.62 -9.07
C HIS A 75 29.59 -15.06 -9.10
N LYS A 76 29.48 -15.71 -10.27
CA LYS A 76 29.86 -17.12 -10.55
C LYS A 76 31.37 -17.43 -10.43
N ARG A 77 32.04 -17.10 -9.33
CA ARG A 77 33.45 -17.50 -9.09
C ARG A 77 33.75 -18.14 -7.73
N GLY A 78 32.73 -18.58 -7.00
CA GLY A 78 32.94 -19.47 -5.87
C GLY A 78 31.66 -20.18 -5.51
N LEU A 79 31.60 -21.48 -5.76
CA LEU A 79 30.48 -22.38 -5.44
C LEU A 79 30.24 -22.54 -3.92
N GLU A 80 30.82 -21.69 -3.08
CA GLU A 80 30.68 -21.69 -1.61
C GLU A 80 30.52 -20.28 -1.01
N ALA A 81 30.24 -19.26 -1.81
CA ALA A 81 29.98 -17.91 -1.31
C ALA A 81 28.48 -17.74 -0.98
N ILE A 82 28.14 -18.06 0.28
CA ILE A 82 27.21 -17.28 1.10
C ILE A 82 25.78 -17.19 0.52
N ARG A 83 24.98 -18.19 0.89
CA ARG A 83 23.52 -18.15 0.82
C ARG A 83 22.96 -17.26 1.95
N THR A 84 23.44 -16.02 2.02
CA THR A 84 23.11 -15.03 3.05
C THR A 84 22.93 -13.72 2.30
N GLY A 85 21.73 -13.13 2.31
CA GLY A 85 21.60 -11.86 1.58
C GLY A 85 20.25 -11.18 1.42
N LEU A 86 19.15 -11.69 1.97
CA LEU A 86 17.92 -10.92 2.15
C LEU A 86 17.41 -11.23 3.56
N GLY A 87 17.42 -10.22 4.42
CA GLY A 87 17.55 -10.37 5.87
C GLY A 87 16.24 -10.43 6.66
N PHE A 88 15.08 -10.47 6.00
CA PHE A 88 13.79 -10.26 6.67
C PHE A 88 12.95 -11.52 6.90
N ILE A 89 13.30 -12.67 6.33
CA ILE A 89 12.56 -13.93 6.55
C ILE A 89 13.52 -15.04 7.02
N GLY A 90 14.22 -14.77 8.13
CA GLY A 90 15.22 -15.66 8.73
C GLY A 90 14.83 -16.33 10.06
N GLU A 91 13.77 -15.90 10.74
CA GLU A 91 13.39 -16.46 12.06
C GLU A 91 11.88 -16.66 12.20
N ILE A 92 11.30 -17.60 11.46
CA ILE A 92 10.01 -18.24 11.83
C ILE A 92 10.13 -19.76 11.65
N LEU A 93 11.24 -20.33 12.11
CA LEU A 93 11.41 -21.78 12.21
C LEU A 93 12.02 -22.13 13.56
N THR A 94 11.40 -21.70 14.65
CA THR A 94 11.37 -22.40 15.96
C THR A 94 10.52 -21.58 16.92
N GLY A 95 9.48 -22.18 17.46
CA GLY A 95 8.51 -21.48 18.32
C GLY A 95 9.16 -20.83 19.53
N GLY A 96 8.85 -19.55 19.75
CA GLY A 96 9.26 -18.81 20.94
C GLY A 96 8.76 -17.37 20.90
N SER A 97 7.68 -17.10 21.66
CA SER A 97 7.21 -15.81 22.20
C SER A 97 7.40 -14.51 21.38
N LEU A 98 6.29 -14.00 20.84
CA LEU A 98 6.14 -12.82 19.97
C LEU A 98 6.01 -11.46 20.68
N LEU A 99 6.36 -11.31 21.95
CA LEU A 99 5.97 -10.12 22.71
C LEU A 99 6.96 -8.93 22.69
N ASP A 100 8.13 -8.99 22.05
CA ASP A 100 9.11 -7.91 22.24
C ASP A 100 10.11 -7.61 21.10
N ALA A 101 9.77 -7.93 19.84
CA ALA A 101 10.63 -7.56 18.70
C ALA A 101 10.00 -6.45 17.85
N SER A 102 9.64 -5.33 18.48
CA SER A 102 9.54 -4.04 17.80
C SER A 102 10.95 -3.55 17.44
N ILE A 103 11.55 -4.18 16.42
CA ILE A 103 12.73 -3.61 15.76
C ILE A 103 12.18 -2.60 14.75
N ASP A 104 12.32 -1.31 15.08
CA ASP A 104 12.07 -0.18 14.18
C ASP A 104 13.04 -0.27 12.99
N ILE A 105 12.66 -1.04 11.98
CA ILE A 105 13.35 -1.09 10.70
C ILE A 105 12.92 0.16 9.95
N ALA A 106 13.85 1.10 9.73
CA ALA A 106 13.60 2.27 8.89
C ALA A 106 13.25 1.81 7.46
N GLU A 107 11.98 1.91 7.09
CA GLU A 107 11.48 1.58 5.75
C GLU A 107 11.63 2.82 4.85
N GLN A 108 12.15 2.64 3.64
CA GLN A 108 12.24 3.72 2.65
C GLN A 108 10.96 3.81 1.83
N SER A 109 10.56 5.03 1.43
CA SER A 109 9.40 5.21 0.56
C SER A 109 9.63 4.61 -0.82
N ILE A 110 8.54 4.21 -1.49
CA ILE A 110 8.60 3.69 -2.85
C ILE A 110 9.23 4.69 -3.83
N ASP A 111 9.10 6.00 -3.59
CA ASP A 111 9.66 7.04 -4.47
C ASP A 111 11.19 6.99 -4.52
N SER A 112 11.81 6.58 -3.40
CA SER A 112 13.24 6.33 -3.37
C SER A 112 13.60 5.15 -4.27
N ALA A 113 12.86 4.04 -4.23
CA ALA A 113 13.07 2.90 -5.12
C ALA A 113 12.81 3.26 -6.60
N LEU A 114 11.78 4.04 -6.89
CA LEU A 114 11.43 4.48 -8.25
C LEU A 114 12.49 5.39 -8.88
N SER A 115 13.29 6.09 -8.06
CA SER A 115 14.38 6.95 -8.55
C SER A 115 15.51 6.19 -9.29
N GLY A 116 15.55 4.85 -9.16
CA GLY A 116 16.61 4.01 -9.72
C GLY A 116 17.92 4.03 -8.92
N GLN A 117 18.02 4.85 -7.87
CA GLN A 117 19.21 4.95 -7.03
C GLN A 117 19.54 3.66 -6.26
N HIS A 118 18.57 2.75 -6.13
CA HIS A 118 18.69 1.49 -5.38
C HIS A 118 18.73 0.24 -6.27
N GLY A 119 19.04 0.42 -7.56
CA GLY A 119 19.20 -0.68 -8.51
C GLY A 119 18.01 -0.88 -9.45
N TYR A 120 18.26 -1.65 -10.51
CA TYR A 120 17.27 -1.92 -11.56
C TYR A 120 16.12 -2.77 -11.02
N LEU A 121 16.44 -3.79 -10.21
CA LEU A 121 15.44 -4.67 -9.61
C LEU A 121 14.53 -3.90 -8.64
N ALA A 122 15.07 -3.00 -7.82
CA ALA A 122 14.27 -2.22 -6.86
C ALA A 122 13.24 -1.31 -7.56
N SER A 123 13.70 -0.54 -8.54
CA SER A 123 12.85 0.35 -9.35
C SER A 123 11.81 -0.43 -10.17
N THR A 124 12.17 -1.60 -10.68
CA THR A 124 11.25 -2.46 -11.44
C THR A 124 10.19 -3.07 -10.52
N ILE A 125 10.55 -3.58 -9.34
CA ILE A 125 9.58 -4.09 -8.36
C ILE A 125 8.62 -2.99 -7.91
N ALA A 126 9.13 -1.79 -7.62
CA ALA A 126 8.32 -0.63 -7.27
C ALA A 126 7.30 -0.29 -8.37
N SER A 127 7.77 -0.19 -9.63
CA SER A 127 6.91 0.09 -10.78
C SER A 127 5.83 -0.98 -10.95
N ILE A 128 6.21 -2.25 -10.84
CA ILE A 128 5.27 -3.38 -10.94
C ILE A 128 4.23 -3.34 -9.81
N ALA A 129 4.62 -2.99 -8.58
CA ALA A 129 3.70 -2.86 -7.45
C ALA A 129 2.62 -1.81 -7.72
N ARG A 130 3.04 -0.63 -8.19
CA ARG A 130 2.12 0.45 -8.56
C ARG A 130 1.21 0.04 -9.71
N ASP A 131 1.80 -0.40 -10.82
CA ASP A 131 1.07 -0.72 -12.05
C ASP A 131 0.09 -1.90 -11.86
N SER A 132 0.40 -2.85 -10.97
CA SER A 132 -0.49 -3.96 -10.66
C SER A 132 -1.76 -3.47 -9.95
N GLY A 133 -1.63 -2.50 -9.05
CA GLY A 133 -2.75 -1.88 -8.36
C GLY A 133 -3.63 -1.07 -9.32
N GLU A 134 -3.01 -0.27 -10.19
CA GLU A 134 -3.74 0.52 -11.20
C GLU A 134 -4.46 -0.36 -12.22
N GLU A 135 -3.79 -1.40 -12.73
CA GLU A 135 -4.40 -2.35 -13.65
C GLU A 135 -5.58 -3.08 -13.02
N LEU A 136 -5.45 -3.50 -11.76
CA LEU A 136 -6.54 -4.15 -11.05
C LEU A 136 -7.71 -3.19 -10.83
N ARG A 137 -7.46 -1.93 -10.47
CA ARG A 137 -8.52 -0.90 -10.37
C ARG A 137 -9.24 -0.71 -11.69
N ARG A 138 -8.51 -0.54 -12.79
CA ARG A 138 -9.12 -0.43 -14.13
C ARG A 138 -9.94 -1.67 -14.47
N ARG A 139 -9.45 -2.88 -14.16
CA ARG A 139 -10.22 -4.12 -14.39
C ARG A 139 -11.49 -4.16 -13.55
N ILE A 140 -11.44 -3.73 -12.29
CA ILE A 140 -12.63 -3.65 -11.44
C ILE A 140 -13.63 -2.64 -12.02
N GLU A 141 -13.15 -1.48 -12.46
CA GLU A 141 -13.96 -0.42 -13.08
C GLU A 141 -14.56 -0.84 -14.43
N THR A 142 -13.85 -1.66 -15.20
CA THR A 142 -14.24 -2.05 -16.57
C THR A 142 -14.99 -3.41 -16.62
N SER A 143 -14.78 -4.30 -15.65
CA SER A 143 -15.29 -5.69 -15.66
C SER A 143 -16.59 -5.89 -14.88
N LEU A 144 -17.16 -4.86 -14.24
CA LEU A 144 -18.40 -4.97 -13.48
C LEU A 144 -19.36 -3.84 -13.90
N PRO A 145 -20.57 -4.11 -14.44
CA PRO A 145 -21.70 -3.37 -13.91
C PRO A 145 -21.67 -3.56 -12.38
N PRO A 146 -21.94 -2.52 -11.56
CA PRO A 146 -21.95 -2.68 -10.11
C PRO A 146 -22.77 -3.93 -9.76
N PRO A 147 -22.29 -4.79 -8.84
CA PRO A 147 -23.05 -5.98 -8.47
C PRO A 147 -24.47 -5.52 -8.15
N PRO A 148 -25.51 -6.13 -8.76
CA PRO A 148 -26.86 -5.76 -8.41
C PRO A 148 -26.96 -5.90 -6.90
N PRO A 149 -27.43 -4.86 -6.19
CA PRO A 149 -27.57 -4.98 -4.76
C PRO A 149 -28.37 -6.24 -4.43
N ALA A 150 -28.02 -6.91 -3.34
CA ALA A 150 -28.85 -8.00 -2.82
C ALA A 150 -30.31 -7.52 -2.85
N PRO A 151 -31.25 -8.30 -3.40
CA PRO A 151 -32.62 -7.84 -3.62
C PRO A 151 -33.18 -7.23 -2.33
N GLY A 152 -33.39 -5.91 -2.32
CA GLY A 152 -33.82 -5.13 -1.16
C GLY A 152 -32.80 -4.16 -0.54
N ILE A 153 -31.53 -4.12 -0.97
CA ILE A 153 -30.55 -3.13 -0.49
C ILE A 153 -30.42 -2.00 -1.51
N SER A 154 -31.15 -0.91 -1.36
CA SER A 154 -30.81 0.32 -2.10
C SER A 154 -29.43 0.80 -1.65
N ILE A 155 -28.40 0.69 -2.50
CA ILE A 155 -27.13 1.38 -2.24
C ILE A 155 -27.48 2.85 -2.18
N ASP A 156 -27.19 3.47 -1.05
CA ASP A 156 -27.54 4.87 -0.85
C ASP A 156 -26.60 5.73 -1.69
N GLU A 157 -27.10 6.27 -2.81
CA GLU A 157 -26.32 7.14 -3.70
C GLU A 157 -25.71 8.33 -2.95
N SER A 158 -26.39 8.84 -1.92
CA SER A 158 -25.86 9.93 -1.10
C SER A 158 -24.62 9.53 -0.30
N TYR A 159 -24.50 8.25 0.09
CA TYR A 159 -23.30 7.73 0.72
C TYR A 159 -22.15 7.63 -0.29
N LEU A 160 -22.41 7.15 -1.51
CA LEU A 160 -21.37 7.04 -2.54
C LEU A 160 -20.80 8.41 -2.91
N SER A 161 -21.65 9.41 -3.13
CA SER A 161 -21.19 10.77 -3.40
C SER A 161 -20.33 11.33 -2.26
N LEU A 162 -20.77 11.14 -1.01
CA LEU A 162 -20.01 11.61 0.16
C LEU A 162 -18.68 10.87 0.34
N LEU A 163 -18.65 9.58 0.00
CA LEU A 163 -17.43 8.76 0.04
C LEU A 163 -16.40 9.25 -0.99
N GLU A 164 -16.85 9.54 -2.22
CA GLU A 164 -15.97 10.07 -3.27
C GLU A 164 -15.46 11.47 -2.95
N GLU A 165 -16.32 12.32 -2.38
CA GLU A 165 -15.95 13.67 -1.95
C GLU A 165 -14.83 13.63 -0.90
N VAL A 166 -15.03 12.89 0.21
CA VAL A 166 -14.04 12.76 1.28
C VAL A 166 -12.73 12.16 0.74
N ARG A 167 -12.82 11.15 -0.13
CA ARG A 167 -11.63 10.53 -0.76
C ARG A 167 -10.83 11.54 -1.58
N SER A 168 -11.50 12.29 -2.45
CA SER A 168 -10.86 13.26 -3.34
C SER A 168 -10.17 14.37 -2.55
N ARG A 169 -10.84 14.89 -1.51
CA ARG A 169 -10.27 15.90 -0.61
C ARG A 169 -9.06 15.39 0.16
N MET A 170 -9.13 14.15 0.68
CA MET A 170 -8.01 13.54 1.40
C MET A 170 -6.77 13.35 0.51
N ILE A 171 -6.95 12.97 -0.75
CA ILE A 171 -5.85 12.86 -1.73
C ILE A 171 -5.23 14.25 -1.96
N GLY A 172 -6.04 15.26 -2.27
CA GLY A 172 -5.54 16.61 -2.51
C GLY A 172 -4.78 17.20 -1.32
N LEU A 173 -5.34 17.08 -0.11
CA LEU A 173 -4.71 17.62 1.10
C LEU A 173 -3.44 16.87 1.50
N ARG A 174 -3.31 15.58 1.16
CA ARG A 174 -2.06 14.83 1.37
C ARG A 174 -0.94 15.32 0.45
N GLU A 175 -1.25 15.65 -0.79
CA GLU A 175 -0.28 16.23 -1.73
C GLU A 175 0.23 17.59 -1.22
N GLU A 176 -0.68 18.47 -0.79
CA GLU A 176 -0.33 19.76 -0.19
C GLU A 176 0.55 19.61 1.07
N VAL A 177 0.27 18.62 1.92
CA VAL A 177 1.11 18.32 3.10
C VAL A 177 2.49 17.83 2.70
N GLU A 178 2.60 17.03 1.64
CA GLU A 178 3.89 16.56 1.13
C GLU A 178 4.71 17.73 0.59
N ILE A 179 4.10 18.67 -0.15
CA ILE A 179 4.74 19.91 -0.59
C ILE A 179 5.23 20.72 0.63
N ALA A 180 4.37 20.94 1.63
CA ALA A 180 4.73 21.67 2.84
C ALA A 180 5.89 21.00 3.60
N ARG A 181 5.95 19.66 3.59
CA ARG A 181 7.04 18.87 4.19
C ARG A 181 8.36 19.07 3.42
N GLN A 182 8.32 19.08 2.10
CA GLN A 182 9.50 19.36 1.26
C GLN A 182 10.03 20.78 1.48
N GLU A 183 9.14 21.73 1.73
CA GLU A 183 9.45 23.10 2.15
C GLU A 183 9.91 23.22 3.62
N ARG A 184 10.05 22.09 4.33
CA ARG A 184 10.49 21.99 5.74
C ARG A 184 9.56 22.70 6.74
N LYS A 185 8.27 22.79 6.44
CA LYS A 185 7.25 23.31 7.37
C LYS A 185 6.84 22.25 8.40
N ASP A 186 6.35 22.69 9.56
CA ASP A 186 5.87 21.75 10.60
C ASP A 186 4.45 21.26 10.29
N VAL A 187 4.36 20.00 9.87
CA VAL A 187 3.11 19.34 9.49
C VAL A 187 2.56 18.37 10.53
N LYS A 188 3.18 18.22 11.71
CA LYS A 188 2.82 17.18 12.70
C LYS A 188 1.34 17.22 13.11
N ARG A 189 0.80 18.43 13.31
CA ARG A 189 -0.60 18.63 13.70
C ARG A 189 -1.57 18.29 12.56
N ILE A 190 -1.11 18.43 11.31
CA ILE A 190 -1.90 18.11 10.12
C ILE A 190 -1.90 16.60 9.90
N ASP A 191 -0.74 15.95 9.98
CA ASP A 191 -0.58 14.49 9.84
C ASP A 191 -1.50 13.74 10.84
N LEU A 192 -1.50 14.14 12.12
CA LEU A 192 -2.37 13.52 13.13
C LEU A 192 -3.86 13.60 12.74
N ARG A 193 -4.29 14.70 12.12
CA ARG A 193 -5.68 14.91 11.71
C ARG A 193 -6.01 14.12 10.43
N LEU A 194 -5.07 13.98 9.50
CA LEU A 194 -5.23 13.14 8.32
C LEU A 194 -5.32 11.66 8.69
N SER A 195 -4.47 11.16 9.58
CA SER A 195 -4.63 9.80 10.15
C SER A 195 -6.00 9.64 10.85
N HIS A 196 -6.44 10.72 11.51
CA HIS A 196 -7.80 10.96 11.99
C HIS A 196 -8.89 10.56 10.99
N VAL A 197 -8.82 11.24 9.85
CA VAL A 197 -9.75 11.14 8.73
C VAL A 197 -9.72 9.75 8.10
N GLU A 198 -8.54 9.18 7.88
CA GLU A 198 -8.38 7.85 7.28
C GLU A 198 -9.06 6.77 8.10
N LYS A 199 -8.92 6.84 9.43
CA LYS A 199 -9.62 5.92 10.33
C LYS A 199 -11.14 6.03 10.17
N LEU A 200 -11.68 7.24 10.20
CA LEU A 200 -13.13 7.47 10.03
C LEU A 200 -13.63 7.04 8.65
N PHE A 201 -12.84 7.28 7.61
CA PHE A 201 -13.14 6.87 6.24
C PHE A 201 -13.22 5.34 6.10
N ASN A 202 -12.23 4.63 6.64
CA ASN A 202 -12.20 3.17 6.63
C ASN A 202 -13.33 2.56 7.46
N GLU A 203 -13.59 3.13 8.64
CA GLU A 203 -14.73 2.71 9.46
C GLU A 203 -16.07 2.92 8.76
N ALA A 204 -16.24 4.03 8.04
CA ALA A 204 -17.45 4.29 7.27
C ALA A 204 -17.67 3.25 6.16
N GLN A 205 -16.61 2.87 5.46
CA GLN A 205 -16.69 1.81 4.44
C GLN A 205 -17.10 0.47 5.05
N ASN A 206 -16.59 0.12 6.23
CA ASN A 206 -16.95 -1.10 6.93
C ASN A 206 -18.42 -1.10 7.39
N ASP A 207 -18.93 0.04 7.86
CA ASP A 207 -20.34 0.17 8.26
C ASP A 207 -21.27 0.07 7.05
N ALA A 208 -20.90 0.68 5.92
CA ALA A 208 -21.66 0.56 4.67
C ALA A 208 -21.67 -0.88 4.12
N GLN A 209 -20.58 -1.64 4.27
CA GLN A 209 -20.55 -3.07 3.90
C GLN A 209 -21.52 -3.91 4.73
N ARG A 210 -21.81 -3.49 5.97
CA ARG A 210 -22.81 -4.12 6.85
C ARG A 210 -24.24 -3.60 6.60
N GLY A 211 -24.41 -2.67 5.65
CA GLY A 211 -25.68 -2.03 5.33
C GLY A 211 -26.04 -0.84 6.21
N ASP A 212 -25.17 -0.41 7.14
CA ASP A 212 -25.41 0.74 8.01
C ASP A 212 -24.92 2.04 7.34
N TYR A 213 -25.64 2.47 6.31
CA TYR A 213 -25.35 3.69 5.58
C TYR A 213 -25.53 4.96 6.41
N SER A 214 -26.34 4.92 7.48
CA SER A 214 -26.55 6.07 8.37
C SER A 214 -25.30 6.36 9.19
N LEU A 215 -24.73 5.31 9.81
CA LEU A 215 -23.49 5.42 10.57
C LEU A 215 -22.31 5.74 9.66
N ALA A 216 -22.26 5.10 8.48
CA ALA A 216 -21.23 5.37 7.47
C ALA A 216 -21.22 6.85 7.05
N LYS A 217 -22.39 7.42 6.70
CA LYS A 217 -22.52 8.84 6.36
C LYS A 217 -22.13 9.76 7.52
N SER A 218 -22.50 9.41 8.75
CA SER A 218 -22.14 10.19 9.93
C SER A 218 -20.62 10.28 10.12
N LYS A 219 -19.90 9.17 9.91
CA LYS A 219 -18.44 9.12 9.96
C LYS A 219 -17.77 9.91 8.83
N LEU A 220 -18.29 9.81 7.61
CA LEU A 220 -17.79 10.61 6.48
C LEU A 220 -18.01 12.12 6.70
N ASN A 221 -19.16 12.52 7.25
CA ASN A 221 -19.40 13.91 7.61
C ASN A 221 -18.43 14.40 8.70
N ALA A 222 -18.11 13.55 9.68
CA ALA A 222 -17.11 13.87 10.69
C ALA A 222 -15.70 14.01 10.08
N ALA A 223 -15.33 13.13 9.15
CA ALA A 223 -14.10 13.21 8.38
C ALA A 223 -14.01 14.51 7.59
N ASN A 224 -15.06 14.89 6.87
CA ASN A 224 -15.13 16.15 6.12
C ASN A 224 -14.87 17.38 7.01
N ARG A 225 -15.46 17.45 8.21
CA ARG A 225 -15.21 18.54 9.17
C ARG A 225 -13.76 18.58 9.67
N ILE A 226 -13.07 17.45 9.69
CA ILE A 226 -11.64 17.41 10.03
C ILE A 226 -10.81 17.87 8.83
N LEU A 227 -11.18 17.48 7.60
CA LEU A 227 -10.54 17.97 6.37
C LEU A 227 -10.67 19.49 6.24
N ASP A 228 -11.82 20.09 6.58
CA ASP A 228 -11.98 21.56 6.62
C ASP A 228 -11.02 22.25 7.61
N ARG A 229 -10.60 21.53 8.66
CA ARG A 229 -9.59 22.03 9.61
C ARG A 229 -8.18 21.80 9.11
N VAL A 230 -7.94 20.69 8.42
CA VAL A 230 -6.66 20.40 7.78
C VAL A 230 -6.35 21.45 6.71
N GLU A 231 -7.31 21.75 5.84
CA GLU A 231 -7.19 22.75 4.79
C GLU A 231 -6.84 24.14 5.35
N ARG A 232 -7.50 24.56 6.43
CA ARG A 232 -7.15 25.82 7.12
C ARG A 232 -5.74 25.81 7.71
N LEU A 233 -5.36 24.72 8.38
CA LEU A 233 -4.02 24.59 8.95
C LEU A 233 -2.94 24.61 7.88
N ILE A 234 -3.20 24.02 6.70
CA ILE A 234 -2.30 24.10 5.54
C ILE A 234 -2.20 25.55 5.09
N ASN A 235 -3.31 26.25 4.88
CA ASN A 235 -3.28 27.66 4.45
C ASN A 235 -2.52 28.56 5.45
N GLU A 236 -2.70 28.35 6.76
CA GLU A 236 -1.95 29.04 7.82
C GLU A 236 -0.42 28.85 7.73
N LEU A 237 0.05 27.76 7.11
CA LEU A 237 1.48 27.56 6.87
C LEU A 237 2.04 28.50 5.78
N TYR A 238 1.18 29.06 4.93
CA TYR A 238 1.54 29.88 3.77
C TYR A 238 1.14 31.36 3.93
N GLU A 239 0.34 31.69 4.94
CA GLU A 239 0.09 33.09 5.33
C GLU A 239 1.31 33.64 6.09
N VAL A 240 2.15 34.39 5.37
CA VAL A 240 3.22 35.25 5.90
C VAL A 240 2.78 36.70 5.80
#